data_AF-A0A7V3V9W3-F1
#
_entry.id   AF-A0A7V3V9W3-F1
#
_cell.length_a   1.000
_cell.length_b   1.000
_cell.length_c   1.000
_cell.angle_alpha   90.00
_cell.angle_beta   90.00
_cell.angle_gamma   90.00
#
_symmetry.space_group_name_H-M   'P 1'
#
loop_
_entity.id
_entity.type
_entity.pdbx_description
1 polymer ?
#
loop_
_entity_poly.entity_id
_entity_poly.type
_entity_poly.pdbx_seq_one_letter_code
_entity_poly.pdbx_strand_id
1 'polypeptide(L)'
;MKNKMDKLLKIQAYFDNELGPGEAREIEQLLVSETEAQTIGDFIRKHRETLRKLDLEHGYSLPIPFEVYWASIRSRITQPSMIDVISGAILDFVERVRSIRRTVAPVTVIAVCLILCILAGNALTRYRSQVSNTKFEIVALVKDPGVVTYRDWAQGVTLVWFPYPANGE
;
A
#
# COMPACT_ATOMS: atom_id res chain seq x y z
N MET A 1 42.83 -8.76 -36.19
CA MET A 1 42.42 -7.73 -35.20
C MET A 1 42.06 -6.44 -35.92
N LYS A 2 40.76 -6.09 -36.04
CA LYS A 2 40.32 -4.90 -36.82
C LYS A 2 40.16 -3.62 -36.00
N ASN A 3 40.18 -3.68 -34.66
CA ASN A 3 39.97 -2.53 -33.80
C ASN A 3 41.24 -2.22 -32.98
N LYS A 4 41.68 -0.96 -32.98
CA LYS A 4 42.83 -0.48 -32.20
C LYS A 4 42.65 -0.70 -30.69
N MET A 5 41.42 -0.57 -30.20
CA MET A 5 41.10 -0.79 -28.79
C MET A 5 41.25 -2.27 -28.40
N ASP A 6 40.77 -3.19 -29.24
CA ASP A 6 40.92 -4.62 -29.00
C ASP A 6 42.39 -5.04 -28.97
N LYS A 7 43.24 -4.40 -29.81
CA LYS A 7 44.69 -4.62 -29.77
C LYS A 7 45.29 -4.22 -28.42
N LEU A 8 44.96 -3.02 -27.94
CA LEU A 8 45.43 -2.53 -26.64
C LEU A 8 45.00 -3.45 -25.51
N LEU A 9 43.73 -3.87 -25.50
CA LEU A 9 43.18 -4.74 -24.46
C LEU A 9 43.88 -6.11 -24.44
N LYS A 10 44.12 -6.72 -25.60
CA LYS A 10 44.84 -8.00 -25.66
C LYS A 10 46.30 -7.86 -25.21
N ILE A 11 46.99 -6.79 -25.59
CA ILE A 11 48.36 -6.55 -25.11
C ILE A 11 48.36 -6.35 -23.60
N GLN A 12 47.39 -5.64 -23.02
CA GLN A 12 47.27 -5.51 -21.57
C GLN A 12 47.00 -6.87 -20.89
N ALA A 13 46.01 -7.62 -21.38
CA ALA A 13 45.67 -8.95 -20.84
C ALA A 13 46.85 -9.93 -20.91
N TYR A 14 47.72 -9.81 -21.92
CA TYR A 14 48.97 -10.56 -22.00
C TYR A 14 49.89 -10.23 -20.81
N PHE A 15 50.11 -8.94 -20.51
CA PHE A 15 50.92 -8.54 -19.35
C PHE A 15 50.26 -8.94 -18.02
N ASP A 16 48.93 -8.95 -17.93
CA ASP A 16 48.20 -9.34 -16.73
C ASP A 16 48.11 -10.88 -16.54
N ASN A 17 48.67 -11.67 -17.47
CA ASN A 17 48.61 -13.14 -17.51
C ASN A 17 47.18 -13.71 -17.59
N GLU A 18 46.24 -12.97 -18.19
CA GLU A 18 44.84 -13.39 -18.34
C GLU A 18 44.56 -14.10 -19.67
N LEU A 19 45.50 -14.07 -20.62
CA LEU A 19 45.36 -14.74 -21.91
C LEU A 19 45.68 -16.25 -21.84
N GLY A 20 44.94 -17.03 -22.63
CA GLY A 20 45.28 -18.43 -22.87
C GLY A 20 46.59 -18.59 -23.66
N PRO A 21 47.21 -19.78 -23.66
CA PRO A 21 48.53 -20.02 -24.26
C PRO A 21 48.58 -19.80 -25.78
N GLY A 22 47.46 -19.97 -26.49
CA GLY A 22 47.37 -19.70 -27.93
C GLY A 22 47.41 -18.20 -28.24
N GLU A 23 46.57 -17.43 -27.55
CA GLU A 23 46.49 -15.98 -27.74
C GLU A 23 47.75 -15.27 -27.24
N ALA A 24 48.38 -15.77 -26.17
CA ALA A 24 49.65 -15.23 -25.68
C ALA A 24 50.74 -15.29 -26.76
N ARG A 25 50.86 -16.41 -27.49
CA ARG A 25 51.82 -16.55 -28.61
C ARG A 25 51.51 -15.61 -29.77
N GLU A 26 50.24 -15.39 -30.08
CA GLU A 26 49.84 -14.41 -31.10
C GLU A 26 50.29 -12.99 -30.71
N ILE A 27 50.11 -12.62 -29.43
CA ILE A 27 50.54 -11.32 -28.93
C ILE A 27 52.06 -11.22 -28.85
N GLU A 28 52.79 -12.28 -28.51
CA GLU A 28 54.26 -12.31 -28.58
C GLU A 28 54.77 -12.05 -30.00
N GLN A 29 54.19 -12.72 -31.00
CA GLN A 29 54.53 -12.49 -32.40
C GLN A 29 54.19 -11.07 -32.85
N LEU A 30 53.06 -10.55 -32.39
CA LEU A 30 52.61 -9.19 -32.70
C LEU A 30 53.55 -8.14 -32.06
N LEU A 31 54.01 -8.38 -30.83
CA LEU A 31 55.02 -7.55 -30.16
C LEU A 31 56.38 -7.59 -30.86
N VAL A 32 56.73 -8.67 -31.57
CA VAL A 32 57.98 -8.72 -32.35
C VAL A 32 57.82 -8.05 -33.72
N SER A 33 56.64 -8.17 -34.34
CA SER A 33 56.43 -7.77 -35.74
C SER A 33 55.90 -6.34 -35.92
N GLU A 34 55.13 -5.79 -34.98
CA GLU A 34 54.50 -4.46 -35.11
C GLU A 34 55.15 -3.41 -34.17
N THR A 35 55.69 -2.33 -34.75
CA THR A 35 56.32 -1.23 -33.97
C THR A 35 55.34 -0.51 -33.03
N GLU A 36 54.06 -0.38 -33.42
CA GLU A 36 53.04 0.21 -32.55
C GLU A 36 52.82 -0.65 -31.29
N ALA A 37 52.78 -1.97 -31.47
CA ALA A 37 52.62 -2.90 -30.35
C ALA A 37 53.84 -2.93 -29.43
N GLN A 38 55.05 -2.84 -29.98
CA GLN A 38 56.28 -2.68 -29.19
C GLN A 38 56.21 -1.45 -28.31
N THR A 39 55.83 -0.31 -28.89
CA THR A 39 55.71 0.95 -28.16
C THR A 39 54.71 0.84 -26.99
N ILE A 40 53.56 0.20 -27.23
CA ILE A 40 52.55 -0.07 -26.19
C ILE A 40 53.10 -1.00 -25.11
N GLY A 41 53.74 -2.10 -25.51
CA GLY A 41 54.30 -3.08 -24.59
C GLY A 41 55.41 -2.50 -23.70
N ASP A 42 56.28 -1.67 -24.28
CA ASP A 42 57.32 -0.97 -23.53
C ASP A 42 56.75 0.07 -22.58
N PHE A 43 55.69 0.78 -22.99
CA PHE A 43 54.97 1.70 -22.11
C PHE A 43 54.37 0.98 -20.88
N ILE A 44 53.70 -0.16 -21.09
CA ILE A 44 53.10 -0.97 -20.02
C ILE A 44 54.21 -1.52 -19.10
N ARG A 45 55.29 -2.07 -19.66
CA ARG A 45 56.44 -2.57 -18.89
C ARG A 45 57.03 -1.48 -18.01
N LYS A 46 57.30 -0.31 -18.59
CA LYS A 46 57.85 0.85 -17.86
C LYS A 46 56.90 1.33 -16.75
N HIS A 47 55.60 1.35 -16.99
CA HIS A 47 54.62 1.71 -15.95
C HIS A 47 54.61 0.70 -14.82
N ARG A 48 54.58 -0.61 -15.10
CA ARG A 48 54.63 -1.65 -14.06
C ARG A 48 55.91 -1.59 -13.25
N GLU A 49 57.05 -1.37 -13.89
CA GLU A 49 58.31 -1.16 -13.18
C GLU A 49 58.29 0.09 -12.31
N THR A 50 57.71 1.18 -12.80
CA THR A 50 57.56 2.43 -12.04
C THR A 50 56.67 2.21 -10.82
N LEU A 51 55.51 1.56 -10.99
CA LEU A 51 54.60 1.23 -9.88
C LEU A 51 55.27 0.30 -8.85
N ARG A 52 56.02 -0.70 -9.31
CA ARG A 52 56.79 -1.60 -8.44
C ARG A 52 57.88 -0.85 -7.66
N LYS A 53 58.54 0.12 -8.29
CA LYS A 53 59.55 0.98 -7.64
C LYS A 53 58.95 2.02 -6.71
N LEU A 54 57.70 2.40 -6.93
CA LEU A 54 57.01 3.40 -6.10
C LEU A 54 56.70 2.89 -4.69
N ASP A 55 56.99 1.62 -4.43
CA ASP A 55 56.92 1.00 -3.11
C ASP A 55 55.60 1.28 -2.38
N LEU A 56 54.50 1.27 -3.16
CA LEU A 56 53.14 1.43 -2.65
C LEU A 56 52.80 0.36 -1.60
N GLU A 57 53.53 -0.76 -1.59
CA GLU A 57 53.32 -1.90 -0.70
C GLU A 57 54.33 -2.02 0.46
N HIS A 58 55.63 -1.66 0.34
CA HIS A 58 56.59 -1.85 1.46
C HIS A 58 56.70 -0.67 2.46
N GLY A 59 55.70 0.20 2.53
CA GLY A 59 55.65 1.25 3.55
C GLY A 59 54.33 1.34 4.30
N TYR A 60 53.26 0.72 3.79
CA TYR A 60 51.92 0.84 4.35
C TYR A 60 51.58 -0.39 5.18
N SER A 61 52.00 -0.37 6.46
CA SER A 61 51.30 -1.17 7.46
C SER A 61 49.92 -0.58 7.62
N LEU A 62 48.86 -1.33 7.29
CA LEU A 62 47.53 -0.92 7.69
C LEU A 62 47.53 -0.78 9.22
N PRO A 63 47.01 0.33 9.78
CA PRO A 63 47.00 0.56 11.22
C PRO A 63 46.11 -0.44 11.97
N ILE A 64 45.29 -1.20 11.23
CA ILE A 64 44.31 -2.14 11.75
C ILE A 64 44.65 -3.53 11.19
N PRO A 65 44.74 -4.56 12.05
CA PRO A 65 44.88 -5.94 11.59
C PRO A 65 43.73 -6.32 10.65
N PHE A 66 44.03 -7.15 9.65
CA PHE A 66 43.07 -7.58 8.65
C PHE A 66 41.82 -8.22 9.28
N GLU A 67 42.01 -9.01 10.34
CA GLU A 67 40.95 -9.68 11.07
C GLU A 67 40.03 -8.68 11.76
N VAL A 68 40.58 -7.59 12.30
CA VAL A 68 39.84 -6.53 12.97
C VAL A 68 39.03 -5.73 11.94
N TYR A 69 39.61 -5.45 10.78
CA TYR A 69 38.89 -4.81 9.68
C TYR A 69 37.66 -5.61 9.24
N TRP A 70 37.82 -6.91 8.97
CA TRP A 70 36.70 -7.76 8.55
C TRP A 70 35.69 -8.05 9.65
N ALA A 71 36.13 -8.12 10.91
CA ALA A 71 35.22 -8.19 12.05
C ALA A 71 34.34 -6.94 12.14
N SER A 72 34.89 -5.75 11.86
CA SER A 72 34.13 -4.49 11.87
C SER A 72 33.06 -4.45 10.76
N ILE A 73 33.39 -4.94 9.55
CA ILE A 73 32.46 -5.04 8.44
C ILE A 73 31.35 -6.04 8.77
N ARG A 74 31.71 -7.23 9.26
CA ARG A 74 30.74 -8.25 9.67
C ARG A 74 29.79 -7.71 10.73
N SER A 75 30.29 -7.00 11.73
CA SER A 75 29.46 -6.37 12.77
C SER A 75 28.48 -5.35 12.17
N ARG A 76 28.94 -4.50 11.25
CA ARG A 76 28.10 -3.49 10.58
C ARG A 76 27.01 -4.10 9.69
N ILE A 77 27.29 -5.22 9.02
CA ILE A 77 26.31 -5.94 8.20
C ILE A 77 25.29 -6.67 9.08
N THR A 78 25.73 -7.20 10.22
CA THR A 78 24.88 -8.00 11.12
C THR A 78 23.97 -7.12 11.99
N GLN A 79 24.33 -5.86 12.21
CA GLN A 79 23.45 -4.92 12.89
C GLN A 79 22.27 -4.60 11.98
N PRO A 80 21.02 -4.91 12.39
CA PRO A 80 19.86 -4.53 11.62
C PRO A 80 19.85 -3.01 11.50
N SER A 81 19.73 -2.52 10.27
CA SER A 81 19.70 -1.08 10.05
C SER A 81 18.47 -0.51 10.79
N MET A 82 18.56 0.74 11.23
CA MET A 82 17.41 1.40 11.88
C MET A 82 16.15 1.37 10.97
N ILE A 83 16.36 1.28 9.66
CA ILE A 83 15.33 1.13 8.63
C ILE A 83 14.65 -0.26 8.69
N ASP A 84 15.42 -1.33 8.92
CA ASP A 84 14.88 -2.70 9.06
C ASP A 84 14.03 -2.84 10.33
N VAL A 85 14.44 -2.19 11.42
CA VAL A 85 13.67 -2.19 12.68
C VAL A 85 12.34 -1.44 12.54
N ILE A 86 12.36 -0.27 11.89
CA ILE A 86 11.16 0.54 11.66
C ILE A 86 10.19 -0.16 10.71
N SER A 87 10.70 -0.78 9.64
CA SER A 87 9.87 -1.49 8.67
C SER A 87 9.18 -2.71 9.28
N GLY A 88 9.87 -3.50 10.12
CA GLY A 88 9.25 -4.60 10.87
C GLY A 88 8.10 -4.16 11.77
N ALA A 89 8.28 -3.07 12.52
CA ALA A 89 7.25 -2.54 13.41
C ALA A 89 5.99 -2.04 12.66
N ILE A 90 6.18 -1.45 11.47
CA ILE A 90 5.06 -0.99 10.62
C ILE A 90 4.28 -2.19 10.07
N LEU A 91 4.98 -3.24 9.63
CA LEU A 91 4.33 -4.45 9.12
C LEU A 91 3.49 -5.13 10.22
N ASP A 92 4.02 -5.25 11.44
CA ASP A 92 3.29 -5.81 12.58
C ASP A 92 2.05 -4.99 12.98
N PHE A 93 2.10 -3.66 12.80
CA PHE A 93 0.94 -2.80 13.03
C PHE A 93 -0.13 -3.01 11.97
N VAL A 94 0.26 -3.07 10.69
CA VAL A 94 -0.65 -3.29 9.55
C VAL A 94 -1.34 -4.66 9.67
N GLU A 95 -0.62 -5.71 10.06
CA GLU A 95 -1.20 -7.04 10.27
C GLU A 95 -2.22 -7.06 11.42
N ARG A 96 -1.94 -6.39 12.54
CA ARG A 96 -2.89 -6.25 13.65
C ARG A 96 -4.17 -5.53 13.22
N VAL A 97 -4.04 -4.41 12.51
CA VAL A 97 -5.20 -3.66 11.97
C VAL A 97 -6.01 -4.53 11.00
N ARG A 98 -5.34 -5.29 10.14
CA ARG A 98 -5.99 -6.21 9.19
C ARG A 98 -6.77 -7.32 9.91
N SER A 99 -6.22 -7.86 10.99
CA SER A 99 -6.87 -8.89 11.81
C SER A 99 -8.15 -8.37 12.46
N ILE A 100 -8.10 -7.18 13.07
CA ILE A 100 -9.27 -6.52 13.67
C ILE A 100 -10.34 -6.21 12.62
N ARG A 101 -9.95 -5.72 11.44
CA ARG A 101 -10.91 -5.42 10.36
C ARG A 101 -11.65 -6.68 9.89
N ARG A 102 -10.97 -7.83 9.87
CA ARG A 102 -11.56 -9.12 9.44
C ARG A 102 -12.65 -9.60 10.39
N THR A 103 -12.57 -9.28 11.68
CA THR A 103 -13.58 -9.66 12.68
C THR A 103 -14.70 -8.63 12.82
N VAL A 104 -14.38 -7.33 12.69
CA VAL A 104 -15.37 -6.26 12.84
C VAL A 104 -16.29 -6.14 11.61
N ALA A 105 -15.78 -6.36 10.40
CA ALA A 105 -16.56 -6.25 9.16
C ALA A 105 -17.82 -7.15 9.09
N PRO A 106 -17.80 -8.45 9.44
CA PRO A 106 -19.03 -9.26 9.42
C PRO A 106 -20.03 -8.83 10.50
N VAL A 107 -19.56 -8.38 11.66
CA VAL A 107 -20.42 -7.94 12.77
C VAL A 107 -21.17 -6.65 12.42
N THR A 108 -20.53 -5.71 11.74
CA THR A 108 -21.19 -4.47 11.31
C THR A 108 -22.26 -4.71 10.25
N VAL A 109 -22.02 -5.62 9.31
CA VAL A 109 -23.04 -6.00 8.31
C VAL A 109 -24.27 -6.61 8.98
N ILE A 110 -24.08 -7.55 9.91
CA ILE A 110 -25.18 -8.17 10.65
C ILE A 110 -25.96 -7.12 11.47
N ALA A 111 -25.25 -6.23 12.17
CA ALA A 111 -25.88 -5.18 12.96
C ALA A 111 -26.72 -4.23 12.09
N VAL A 112 -26.20 -3.80 10.93
CA VAL A 112 -26.95 -2.95 9.99
C VAL A 112 -28.18 -3.68 9.45
N CYS A 113 -28.05 -4.95 9.05
CA CYS A 113 -29.19 -5.75 8.61
C CYS A 113 -30.27 -5.87 9.69
N LEU A 114 -29.89 -6.14 10.94
CA LEU A 114 -30.83 -6.20 12.06
C LEU A 114 -31.56 -4.88 12.29
N ILE A 115 -30.84 -3.76 12.26
CA ILE A 115 -31.43 -2.42 12.40
C ILE A 115 -32.44 -2.15 11.27
N LEU A 116 -32.08 -2.47 10.02
CA LEU A 116 -32.97 -2.34 8.87
C LEU A 116 -34.22 -3.23 9.00
N CYS A 117 -34.07 -4.47 9.46
CA CYS A 117 -35.21 -5.37 9.71
C CYS A 117 -36.15 -4.83 10.79
N ILE A 118 -35.61 -4.28 11.88
CA ILE A 118 -36.42 -3.66 12.96
C ILE A 118 -37.18 -2.45 12.43
N LEU A 119 -36.51 -1.57 11.67
CA LEU A 119 -37.13 -0.39 11.06
C LEU A 119 -38.23 -0.77 10.07
N ALA A 120 -37.97 -1.75 9.19
CA ALA A 120 -38.96 -2.24 8.23
C ALA A 120 -40.17 -2.90 8.92
N GLY A 121 -39.93 -3.71 9.96
CA GLY A 121 -41.00 -4.33 10.74
C GLY A 121 -41.89 -3.29 11.44
N ASN A 122 -41.29 -2.25 12.02
CA ASN A 122 -42.02 -1.15 12.66
C ASN A 122 -42.79 -0.28 11.65
N ALA A 123 -42.26 -0.08 10.44
CA ALA A 123 -42.98 0.63 9.39
C ALA A 123 -44.21 -0.17 8.92
N LEU A 124 -44.06 -1.49 8.78
CA LEU A 124 -45.15 -2.37 8.33
C LEU A 124 -46.28 -2.48 9.37
N THR A 125 -45.95 -2.56 10.66
CA THR A 125 -46.94 -2.58 11.74
C THR A 125 -47.69 -1.25 11.87
N ARG A 126 -47.00 -0.11 11.68
CA ARG A 126 -47.64 1.21 11.63
C ARG A 126 -48.60 1.35 10.45
N TYR A 127 -48.20 0.91 9.26
CA TYR A 127 -49.07 0.93 8.08
C TYR A 127 -50.31 0.06 8.27
N ARG A 128 -50.16 -1.16 8.80
CA ARG A 128 -51.29 -2.07 9.08
C ARG A 128 -52.24 -1.52 10.16
N SER A 129 -51.71 -0.83 11.16
CA SER A 129 -52.52 -0.18 12.21
C SER A 129 -53.31 1.01 11.66
N GLN A 130 -52.73 1.77 10.72
CA GLN A 130 -53.37 2.91 10.08
C GLN A 130 -54.53 2.48 9.16
N VAL A 131 -54.39 1.38 8.42
CA VAL A 131 -55.48 0.83 7.58
C VAL A 131 -56.62 0.25 8.43
N SER A 132 -56.36 -0.29 9.61
CA SER A 132 -57.42 -0.80 10.50
C SER A 132 -58.20 0.29 11.26
N ASN A 133 -57.68 1.52 11.32
CA ASN A 133 -58.28 2.65 12.02
C ASN A 133 -59.05 3.62 11.10
N THR A 134 -59.19 3.30 9.81
CA THR A 134 -60.03 4.08 8.88
C THR A 134 -61.51 3.83 9.20
N LYS A 135 -62.05 4.56 10.17
CA LYS A 135 -63.48 4.59 10.46
C LYS A 135 -64.17 5.42 9.37
N PHE A 136 -65.03 4.79 8.58
CA PHE A 136 -65.87 5.48 7.61
C PHE A 136 -66.84 6.43 8.32
N GLU A 137 -66.90 7.68 7.86
CA GLU A 137 -67.86 8.69 8.32
C GLU A 137 -69.23 8.37 7.70
N ILE A 138 -70.15 7.85 8.50
CA ILE A 138 -71.55 7.62 8.07
C ILE A 138 -72.35 8.84 8.52
N VAL A 139 -72.70 9.72 7.58
CA VAL A 139 -73.66 10.79 7.80
C VAL A 139 -75.06 10.19 7.75
N ALA A 140 -75.64 9.89 8.92
CA ALA A 140 -77.03 9.48 9.03
C ALA A 140 -77.93 10.73 9.02
N LEU A 141 -78.48 11.06 7.86
CA LEU A 141 -79.50 12.11 7.75
C LEU A 141 -80.84 11.55 8.26
N VAL A 142 -81.10 11.67 9.58
CA VAL A 142 -82.41 11.36 10.13
C VAL A 142 -83.37 12.48 9.74
N LYS A 143 -84.41 12.11 9.01
CA LYS A 143 -85.47 12.95 8.48
C LYS A 143 -86.43 13.36 9.60
N ASP A 144 -86.01 14.25 10.49
CA ASP A 144 -86.91 15.06 11.32
C ASP A 144 -86.30 16.45 11.57
N PRO A 145 -87.09 17.54 11.49
CA PRO A 145 -86.58 18.87 11.24
C PRO A 145 -86.20 19.57 12.54
N GLY A 146 -84.90 19.75 12.76
CA GLY A 146 -84.42 20.75 13.72
C GLY A 146 -83.24 20.36 14.59
N VAL A 147 -82.63 19.20 14.43
CA VAL A 147 -81.42 18.87 15.19
C VAL A 147 -80.37 18.25 14.28
N VAL A 148 -79.23 18.94 14.16
CA VAL A 148 -78.04 18.37 13.51
C VAL A 148 -77.09 17.93 14.61
N THR A 149 -76.76 16.63 14.63
CA THR A 149 -75.76 16.07 15.53
C THR A 149 -74.51 15.75 14.74
N TYR A 150 -73.38 16.29 15.20
CA TYR A 150 -72.05 15.96 14.71
C TYR A 150 -71.27 15.30 15.84
N ARG A 151 -70.56 14.22 15.54
CA ARG A 151 -69.77 13.48 16.53
C ARG A 151 -68.35 13.29 16.06
N ASP A 152 -67.41 13.91 16.76
CA ASP A 152 -65.98 13.71 16.56
C ASP A 152 -65.46 12.71 17.61
N TRP A 153 -65.15 11.51 17.13
CA TRP A 153 -64.61 10.43 17.96
C TRP A 153 -63.14 10.62 18.34
N ALA A 154 -62.36 11.41 17.58
CA ALA A 154 -60.94 11.64 17.87
C ALA A 154 -60.78 12.56 19.08
N GLN A 155 -61.67 13.53 19.23
CA GLN A 155 -61.69 14.45 20.37
C GLN A 155 -62.66 14.02 21.48
N GLY A 156 -63.47 12.97 21.24
CA GLY A 156 -64.48 12.50 22.19
C GLY A 156 -65.63 13.49 22.38
N VAL A 157 -65.86 14.39 21.42
CA VAL A 157 -66.84 15.48 21.51
C VAL A 157 -68.07 15.15 20.67
N THR A 158 -69.25 15.43 21.21
CA THR A 158 -70.51 15.42 20.47
C THR A 158 -71.09 16.81 20.47
N LEU A 159 -71.33 17.35 19.27
CA LEU A 159 -71.84 18.69 19.06
C LEU A 159 -73.28 18.59 18.54
N VAL A 160 -74.20 19.26 19.22
CA VAL A 160 -75.63 19.24 18.90
C VAL A 160 -76.08 20.67 18.62
N TRP A 161 -76.62 20.91 17.44
CA TRP A 161 -77.06 22.24 17.00
C TRP A 161 -78.58 22.28 16.88
N PHE A 162 -79.19 23.27 17.52
CA PHE A 162 -80.62 23.61 17.40
C PHE A 162 -80.76 24.92 16.59
N PRO A 163 -81.60 24.99 15.55
CA PRO A 163 -81.92 26.22 14.86
C PRO A 163 -82.93 27.04 15.69
N TYR A 164 -82.60 28.29 15.98
CA TYR A 164 -83.44 29.32 16.62
C TYR A 164 -84.49 29.88 15.62
N PRO A 165 -85.73 30.33 15.98
CA PRO A 165 -86.16 30.99 17.23
C PRO A 165 -87.32 30.31 17.99
N ALA A 166 -87.41 30.58 19.30
CA ALA A 166 -88.59 30.26 20.10
C ALA A 166 -89.23 31.56 20.63
N ASN A 167 -90.02 32.24 19.80
CA ASN A 167 -91.03 33.19 20.28
C ASN A 167 -92.41 32.63 19.90
N GLY A 168 -93.24 32.36 20.91
CA GLY A 168 -94.61 31.89 20.76
C GLY A 168 -95.20 31.50 22.12
N GLU A 169 -95.65 32.53 22.85
CA GLU A 169 -96.26 32.58 24.21
C GLU A 169 -95.33 32.62 25.43
#